data_AF-A0A072TMH2-F1
#
_entry.id   AF-A0A072TMH2-F1
#
_cell.length_a   1.000
_cell.length_b   1.000
_cell.length_c   1.000
_cell.angle_alpha   90.00
_cell.angle_beta   90.00
_cell.angle_gamma   90.00
#
_symmetry.space_group_name_H-M   'P 1'
#
loop_
_entity.id
_entity.type
_entity.pdbx_description
1 polymer ?
#
loop_
_entity_poly.entity_id
_entity_poly.type
_entity_poly.pdbx_seq_one_letter_code
_entity_poly.pdbx_strand_id
1 'polypeptide(L)'
;MAGTACNDLSEDLRLVLLPLENTSIPVQTWTITELAKHFITTRSFIDNVKTITLISSNIVCDTVITLAIQRGFWAQNSKCTPTTMMKFCSFLKSKEGSQILDDFQKKAELWNVMKRRMAEIEAVIAYHRGQIVLLEKKLENEIAEVESCYLPASQYVPLDEQELLKRCYDMYVAETIKSKLKVKELDQELIEFIKFQYEKDVRMAHMMDFMADEMRRLVLNVWTG
;
A
#
# COMPACT_ATOMS: atom_id res chain seq x y z
N MET A 1 14.21 50.39 44.77
CA MET A 1 14.63 50.97 43.48
C MET A 1 14.40 49.91 42.41
N ALA A 2 13.30 50.01 41.68
CA ALA A 2 12.99 49.11 40.57
C ALA A 2 13.91 49.49 39.40
N GLY A 3 14.83 48.60 39.05
CA GLY A 3 15.65 48.74 37.85
C GLY A 3 14.76 48.62 36.64
N THR A 4 14.55 49.72 35.93
CA THR A 4 13.90 49.77 34.62
C THR A 4 14.70 48.87 33.69
N ALA A 5 14.14 47.74 33.28
CA ALA A 5 14.68 46.93 32.20
C ALA A 5 14.80 47.85 30.98
N CYS A 6 16.03 48.16 30.57
CA CYS A 6 16.30 48.80 29.31
C CYS A 6 15.89 47.80 28.23
N ASN A 7 14.67 47.88 27.73
CA ASN A 7 14.21 47.08 26.60
C ASN A 7 15.14 47.39 25.43
N ASP A 8 16.04 46.47 25.11
CA ASP A 8 16.90 46.59 23.95
C ASP A 8 16.06 46.37 22.69
N LEU A 9 15.47 47.47 22.22
CA LEU A 9 14.64 47.50 21.02
C LEU A 9 15.39 47.01 19.77
N SER A 10 16.72 46.97 19.80
CA SER A 10 17.52 46.41 18.72
C SER A 10 17.40 44.90 18.67
N GLU A 11 17.47 44.25 19.83
CA GLU A 11 17.31 42.80 19.94
C GLU A 11 15.86 42.37 19.68
N ASP A 12 14.88 43.11 20.20
CA ASP A 12 13.46 42.86 19.91
C ASP A 12 13.15 42.96 18.40
N LEU A 13 13.77 43.93 17.71
CA LEU A 13 13.65 44.09 16.26
C LEU A 13 14.27 42.91 15.50
N ARG A 14 15.44 42.44 15.93
CA ARG A 14 16.10 41.27 15.34
C ARG A 14 15.24 40.02 15.49
N LEU A 15 14.72 39.78 16.68
CA LEU A 15 13.88 38.61 16.98
C LEU A 15 12.57 38.62 16.19
N VAL A 16 11.91 39.78 16.05
CA VAL A 16 10.66 39.85 15.28
C VAL A 16 10.89 39.63 13.78
N LEU A 17 12.05 40.02 13.25
CA LEU A 17 12.37 39.88 11.83
C LEU A 17 12.92 38.51 11.44
N LEU A 18 13.43 37.74 12.40
CA LEU A 18 14.03 36.42 12.18
C LEU A 18 13.16 35.49 11.31
N PRO A 19 11.83 35.38 11.50
CA PRO A 19 11.00 34.50 10.67
C PRO A 19 10.92 34.92 9.19
N LEU A 20 11.25 36.18 8.88
CA LEU A 20 11.19 36.73 7.53
C LEU A 20 12.51 36.61 6.77
N GLU A 21 13.61 36.19 7.40
CA GLU A 21 14.92 36.12 6.74
C GLU A 21 14.93 35.18 5.51
N ASN A 22 14.12 34.13 5.54
CA ASN A 22 14.01 33.15 4.45
C ASN A 22 13.05 33.58 3.33
N THR A 23 12.38 34.73 3.46
CA THR A 23 11.34 35.18 2.50
C THR A 23 11.89 36.02 1.35
N SER A 24 13.21 36.15 1.22
CA SER A 24 13.89 37.06 0.27
C SER A 24 13.58 38.55 0.47
N ILE A 25 12.93 38.91 1.59
CA ILE A 25 12.77 40.30 2.05
C ILE A 25 14.11 40.74 2.67
N PRO A 26 14.62 41.96 2.37
CA PRO A 26 15.93 42.41 2.84
C PRO A 26 15.90 42.89 4.30
N VAL A 27 15.33 42.08 5.20
CA VAL A 27 15.11 42.43 6.62
C VAL A 27 16.42 42.68 7.38
N GLN A 28 17.53 42.09 6.92
CA GLN A 28 18.86 42.29 7.51
C GLN A 28 19.34 43.74 7.38
N THR A 29 18.78 44.50 6.42
CA THR A 29 19.11 45.92 6.23
C THR A 29 18.27 46.85 7.12
N TRP A 30 17.22 46.33 7.77
CA TRP A 30 16.24 47.13 8.53
C TRP A 30 16.69 47.34 9.97
N THR A 31 17.71 48.17 10.15
CA THR A 31 18.21 48.59 11.47
C THR A 31 17.36 49.71 12.06
N ILE A 32 17.51 49.99 13.36
CA ILE A 32 16.87 51.16 14.02
C ILE A 32 17.15 52.46 13.25
N THR A 33 18.39 52.65 12.80
CA THR A 33 18.80 53.81 12.02
C THR A 33 18.09 53.87 10.67
N GLU A 34 17.91 52.73 10.00
CA GLU A 34 17.19 52.68 8.72
C GLU A 34 15.70 52.98 8.92
N LEU A 35 15.05 52.41 9.93
CA LEU A 35 13.65 52.72 10.26
C LEU A 35 13.45 54.22 10.53
N ALA A 36 14.38 54.84 11.25
CA ALA A 36 14.32 56.27 11.55
C ALA A 36 14.39 57.16 10.29
N LYS A 37 15.14 56.77 9.25
CA LYS A 37 15.18 57.49 7.96
C LYS A 37 13.82 57.50 7.25
N HIS A 38 13.00 56.47 7.49
CA HIS A 38 11.64 56.37 6.96
C HIS A 38 10.58 56.98 7.90
N PHE A 39 11.01 57.69 8.95
CA PHE A 39 10.13 58.26 10.00
C PHE A 39 9.28 57.20 10.73
N ILE A 40 9.79 55.97 10.84
CA ILE A 40 9.12 54.86 11.52
C ILE A 40 9.78 54.65 12.89
N THR A 41 8.98 54.58 13.95
CA THR A 41 9.49 54.22 15.28
C THR A 41 9.67 52.70 15.38
N THR A 42 10.79 52.25 15.95
CA THR A 42 11.10 50.82 16.10
C THR A 42 9.99 50.05 16.81
N ARG A 43 9.42 50.63 17.88
CA ARG A 43 8.32 50.00 18.62
C ARG A 43 7.08 49.81 17.75
N SER A 44 6.64 50.85 17.04
CA SER A 44 5.49 50.76 16.14
C SER A 44 5.74 49.76 15.00
N PHE A 45 6.96 49.71 14.49
CA PHE A 45 7.34 48.73 13.47
C PHE A 45 7.21 47.30 13.98
N ILE A 46 7.80 47.00 15.14
CA ILE A 46 7.71 45.68 15.78
C ILE A 46 6.24 45.27 15.98
N ASP A 47 5.42 46.16 16.52
CA ASP A 47 4.00 45.89 16.79
C ASP A 47 3.17 45.64 15.52
N ASN A 48 3.62 46.13 14.37
CA ASN A 48 2.99 45.88 13.08
C ASN A 48 3.48 44.59 12.43
N VAL A 49 4.79 44.37 12.42
CA VAL A 49 5.39 43.16 11.84
C VAL A 49 4.97 41.90 12.60
N LYS A 50 4.71 42.00 13.91
CA LYS A 50 4.13 40.91 14.71
C LYS A 50 2.84 40.33 14.12
N THR A 51 2.05 41.09 13.38
CA THR A 51 0.84 40.57 12.72
C THR A 51 1.15 39.48 11.69
N ILE A 52 2.33 39.52 11.07
CA ILE A 52 2.78 38.51 10.12
C ILE A 52 3.59 37.43 10.84
N THR A 53 4.47 37.81 11.76
CA THR A 53 5.44 36.86 12.35
C THR A 53 4.86 36.01 13.48
N LEU A 54 3.67 36.36 14.00
CA LEU A 54 2.89 35.50 14.89
C LEU A 54 2.07 34.42 14.15
N ILE A 55 2.08 34.41 12.81
CA ILE A 55 1.41 33.36 12.03
C ILE A 55 2.22 32.06 12.19
N SER A 56 1.68 31.10 12.96
CA SER A 56 2.36 29.84 13.27
C SER A 56 2.59 28.92 12.05
N SER A 57 1.79 29.07 10.99
CA SER A 57 1.89 28.25 9.78
C SER A 57 2.77 28.94 8.73
N ASN A 58 3.94 28.37 8.43
CA ASN A 58 4.84 28.87 7.38
C ASN A 58 4.13 29.01 6.02
N ILE A 59 3.26 28.06 5.69
CA ILE A 59 2.47 28.09 4.44
C ILE A 59 1.55 29.31 4.42
N VAL A 60 0.90 29.61 5.55
CA VAL A 60 0.04 30.80 5.65
C VAL A 60 0.89 32.06 5.58
N CYS A 61 2.05 32.10 6.25
CA CYS A 61 2.99 33.21 6.17
C CYS A 61 3.43 33.48 4.71
N ASP A 62 3.85 32.46 3.97
CA ASP A 62 4.24 32.59 2.56
C ASP A 62 3.09 33.06 1.67
N THR A 63 1.88 32.56 1.93
CA THR A 63 0.66 32.99 1.22
C THR A 63 0.35 34.47 1.50
N VAL A 64 0.54 34.91 2.74
CA VAL A 64 0.36 36.31 3.16
C VAL A 64 1.41 37.22 2.53
N ILE A 65 2.68 36.80 2.48
CA ILE A 65 3.72 37.56 1.77
C ILE A 65 3.43 37.63 0.27
N THR A 66 2.93 36.54 -0.33
CA THR A 66 2.51 36.53 -1.74
C THR A 66 1.32 37.46 -1.99
N LEU A 67 0.37 37.54 -1.06
CA LEU A 67 -0.77 38.46 -1.13
C LEU A 67 -0.29 39.92 -1.22
N ALA A 68 0.79 40.28 -0.51
CA ALA A 68 1.34 41.63 -0.58
C ALA A 68 1.81 42.00 -1.99
N ILE A 69 2.41 41.06 -2.73
CA ILE A 69 2.78 41.25 -4.14
C ILE A 69 1.52 41.38 -5.00
N GLN A 70 0.56 40.47 -4.84
CA GLN A 70 -0.68 40.46 -5.62
C GLN A 70 -1.50 41.74 -5.45
N ARG A 71 -1.49 42.31 -4.24
CA ARG A 71 -2.17 43.57 -3.89
C ARG A 71 -1.33 44.81 -4.22
N GLY A 72 -0.11 44.65 -4.74
CA GLY A 72 0.74 45.75 -5.19
C GLY A 72 1.40 46.55 -4.07
N PHE A 73 1.55 46.00 -2.86
CA PHE A 73 2.31 46.66 -1.80
C PHE A 73 3.81 46.74 -2.15
N TRP A 74 4.31 45.75 -2.89
CA TRP A 74 5.63 45.75 -3.53
C TRP A 74 5.63 44.82 -4.75
N ALA A 75 6.56 45.03 -5.69
CA ALA A 75 6.61 44.25 -6.93
C ALA A 75 7.18 42.83 -6.74
N GLN A 76 8.13 42.66 -5.84
CA GLN A 76 8.76 41.39 -5.47
C GLN A 76 9.39 41.53 -4.08
N ASN A 77 9.61 40.42 -3.37
CA ASN A 77 10.03 40.45 -1.95
C ASN A 77 11.32 41.25 -1.70
N SER A 78 12.30 41.17 -2.61
CA SER A 78 13.55 41.92 -2.51
C SER A 78 13.39 43.45 -2.63
N LYS A 79 12.21 43.93 -3.06
CA LYS A 79 11.86 45.35 -3.15
C LYS A 79 10.97 45.82 -2.01
N CYS A 80 10.67 44.96 -1.04
CA CYS A 80 9.96 45.37 0.15
C CYS A 80 10.83 46.30 1.00
N THR A 81 10.26 47.45 1.36
CA THR A 81 10.86 48.45 2.25
C THR A 81 10.14 48.45 3.60
N PRO A 82 10.73 49.00 4.67
CA PRO A 82 10.04 49.13 5.95
C PRO A 82 8.68 49.84 5.83
N THR A 83 8.59 50.86 4.99
CA THR A 83 7.35 51.63 4.77
C THR A 83 6.28 50.80 4.07
N THR A 84 6.64 50.05 3.02
CA THR A 84 5.66 49.19 2.32
C THR A 84 5.23 48.03 3.21
N MET A 85 6.14 47.48 4.02
CA MET A 85 5.82 46.47 5.04
C MET A 85 4.83 47.03 6.07
N MET A 86 5.06 48.22 6.61
CA MET A 86 4.14 48.87 7.55
C MET A 86 2.74 49.08 6.97
N LYS A 87 2.65 49.55 5.72
CA LYS A 87 1.37 49.71 5.02
C LYS A 87 0.65 48.37 4.86
N PHE A 88 1.38 47.32 4.53
CA PHE A 88 0.82 45.98 4.41
C PHE A 88 0.34 45.43 5.75
N CYS A 89 1.13 45.53 6.83
CA CYS A 89 0.71 45.15 8.17
C CYS A 89 -0.53 45.93 8.63
N SER A 90 -0.61 47.22 8.29
CA SER A 90 -1.79 48.05 8.59
C SER A 90 -3.03 47.58 7.82
N PHE A 91 -2.85 47.18 6.56
CA PHE A 91 -3.91 46.54 5.78
C PHE A 91 -4.35 45.22 6.40
N LEU A 92 -3.42 44.36 6.82
CA LEU A 92 -3.75 43.09 7.49
C LEU A 92 -4.55 43.27 8.79
N LYS A 93 -4.35 44.39 9.50
CA LYS A 93 -5.12 44.77 10.69
C LYS A 93 -6.50 45.39 10.36
N SER A 94 -6.74 45.77 9.11
CA SER A 94 -8.06 46.24 8.68
C SER A 94 -9.08 45.10 8.68
N LYS A 95 -10.37 45.44 8.66
CA LYS A 95 -11.46 44.45 8.59
C LYS A 95 -11.32 43.51 7.39
N GLU A 96 -10.92 44.04 6.23
CA GLU A 96 -10.73 43.24 5.02
C GLU A 96 -9.52 42.30 5.17
N GLY A 97 -8.38 42.85 5.61
CA GLY A 97 -7.15 42.08 5.79
C GLY A 97 -7.30 40.98 6.84
N SER A 98 -7.98 41.25 7.95
CA SER A 98 -8.21 40.27 9.02
C SER A 98 -9.11 39.12 8.53
N GLN A 99 -10.14 39.42 7.75
CA GLN A 99 -11.00 38.38 7.15
C GLN A 99 -10.19 37.48 6.20
N ILE A 100 -9.31 38.05 5.39
CA ILE A 100 -8.44 37.27 4.49
C ILE A 100 -7.48 36.39 5.29
N LEU A 101 -6.90 36.90 6.37
CA LEU A 101 -6.02 36.12 7.25
C LEU A 101 -6.76 34.95 7.90
N ASP A 102 -7.96 35.20 8.43
CA ASP A 102 -8.80 34.16 9.03
C ASP A 102 -9.13 33.06 8.01
N ASP A 103 -9.43 33.43 6.76
CA ASP A 103 -9.71 32.47 5.69
C ASP A 103 -8.49 31.64 5.31
N PHE A 104 -7.29 32.25 5.29
CA PHE A 104 -6.05 31.49 5.06
C PHE A 104 -5.75 30.52 6.21
N GLN A 105 -5.96 30.93 7.46
CA GLN A 105 -5.78 30.06 8.62
C GLN A 105 -6.75 28.88 8.58
N LYS A 106 -8.04 29.13 8.35
CA LYS A 106 -9.06 28.06 8.22
C LYS A 106 -8.74 27.08 7.09
N LYS A 107 -8.27 27.58 5.94
CA LYS A 107 -7.85 26.71 4.82
C LYS A 107 -6.66 25.83 5.19
N ALA A 108 -5.66 26.39 5.89
CA ALA A 108 -4.50 25.62 6.34
C ALA A 108 -4.88 24.56 7.38
N GLU A 109 -5.76 24.89 8.32
CA GLU A 109 -6.30 23.94 9.30
C GLU A 109 -7.07 22.80 8.62
N LEU A 110 -7.96 23.14 7.68
CA LEU A 110 -8.72 22.16 6.92
C LEU A 110 -7.79 21.23 6.14
N TRP A 111 -6.76 21.78 5.48
CA TRP A 111 -5.77 20.97 4.77
C TRP A 111 -5.01 20.02 5.70
N ASN A 112 -4.63 20.48 6.89
CA ASN A 112 -3.98 19.63 7.91
C ASN A 112 -4.91 18.51 8.41
N VAL A 113 -6.21 18.78 8.58
CA VAL A 113 -7.21 17.77 8.91
C VAL A 113 -7.36 16.76 7.78
N MET A 114 -7.46 17.22 6.54
CA MET A 114 -7.55 16.35 5.36
C MET A 114 -6.31 15.45 5.25
N LYS A 115 -5.11 16.01 5.39
CA LYS A 115 -3.85 15.26 5.34
C LYS A 115 -3.79 14.16 6.40
N ARG A 116 -4.19 14.45 7.63
CA ARG A 116 -4.27 13.43 8.71
C ARG A 116 -5.25 12.32 8.35
N ARG A 117 -6.45 12.68 7.90
CA ARG A 117 -7.48 11.71 7.51
C ARG A 117 -7.06 10.85 6.32
N MET A 118 -6.35 11.43 5.35
CA MET A 118 -5.76 10.68 4.24
C MET A 118 -4.75 9.64 4.73
N ALA A 119 -3.85 10.03 5.64
CA ALA A 119 -2.88 9.10 6.22
C ALA A 119 -3.55 7.96 7.01
N GLU A 120 -4.62 8.24 7.75
CA GLU A 120 -5.43 7.23 8.44
C GLU A 120 -6.06 6.23 7.45
N ILE A 121 -6.67 6.74 6.37
CA ILE A 121 -7.27 5.91 5.32
C ILE A 121 -6.21 5.06 4.62
N GLU A 122 -5.05 5.63 4.29
CA GLU A 122 -3.93 4.90 3.67
C GLU A 122 -3.42 3.77 4.56
N ALA A 123 -3.32 3.99 5.87
CA ALA A 123 -2.94 2.96 6.83
C ALA A 123 -3.97 1.81 6.86
N VAL A 124 -5.27 2.13 6.83
CA VAL A 124 -6.34 1.12 6.77
C VAL A 124 -6.30 0.34 5.46
N ILE A 125 -6.07 1.00 4.33
CA ILE A 125 -5.92 0.34 3.03
C ILE A 125 -4.72 -0.61 3.04
N ALA A 126 -3.58 -0.17 3.55
CA ALA A 126 -2.38 -0.99 3.66
C ALA A 126 -2.62 -2.24 4.52
N TYR A 127 -3.30 -2.08 5.65
CA TYR A 127 -3.70 -3.20 6.51
C TYR A 127 -4.55 -4.23 5.76
N HIS A 128 -5.63 -3.79 5.10
CA HIS A 128 -6.52 -4.70 4.37
C HIS A 128 -5.83 -5.39 3.19
N ARG A 129 -4.95 -4.67 2.47
CA ARG A 129 -4.12 -5.28 1.42
C ARG A 129 -3.22 -6.39 1.98
N GLY A 130 -2.64 -6.19 3.16
CA GLY A 130 -1.88 -7.24 3.84
C GLY A 130 -2.73 -8.46 4.18
N GLN A 131 -3.96 -8.26 4.66
CA GLN A 131 -4.88 -9.37 4.95
C GLN A 131 -5.27 -10.15 3.69
N ILE A 132 -5.50 -9.48 2.57
CA ILE A 132 -5.80 -10.14 1.27
C ILE A 132 -4.65 -11.06 0.88
N VAL A 133 -3.40 -10.58 0.92
CA VAL A 133 -2.22 -11.41 0.56
C VAL A 133 -2.09 -12.64 1.45
N LEU A 134 -2.36 -12.51 2.75
CA LEU A 134 -2.34 -13.66 3.67
C LEU A 134 -3.42 -14.69 3.33
N LEU A 135 -4.62 -14.23 3.00
CA LEU A 135 -5.73 -15.10 2.61
C LEU A 135 -5.48 -15.76 1.26
N GLU A 136 -4.95 -15.04 0.28
CA GLU A 136 -4.54 -15.59 -1.02
C GLU A 136 -3.50 -16.70 -0.85
N LYS A 137 -2.45 -16.46 -0.05
CA LYS A 137 -1.45 -17.48 0.25
C LYS A 137 -2.03 -18.69 0.98
N LYS A 138 -2.99 -18.48 1.88
CA LYS A 138 -3.67 -19.59 2.56
C LYS A 138 -4.47 -20.43 1.55
N LEU A 139 -5.21 -19.77 0.66
CA LEU A 139 -5.97 -20.44 -0.39
C LEU A 139 -5.06 -21.21 -1.37
N GLU A 140 -3.93 -20.63 -1.77
CA GLU A 140 -2.94 -21.32 -2.61
C GLU A 140 -2.41 -22.60 -1.95
N ASN A 141 -2.11 -22.54 -0.64
CA ASN A 141 -1.68 -23.72 0.10
C ASN A 141 -2.80 -24.78 0.20
N GLU A 142 -4.04 -24.36 0.46
CA GLU A 142 -5.20 -25.28 0.51
C GLU A 142 -5.43 -25.93 -0.86
N ILE A 143 -5.32 -25.18 -1.96
CA ILE A 143 -5.40 -25.73 -3.32
C ILE A 143 -4.28 -26.74 -3.56
N ALA A 144 -3.03 -26.40 -3.24
CA ALA A 144 -1.89 -27.28 -3.43
C ALA A 144 -2.01 -28.58 -2.62
N GLU A 145 -2.51 -28.49 -1.38
CA GLU A 145 -2.80 -29.66 -0.54
C GLU A 145 -3.86 -30.55 -1.20
N VAL A 146 -4.97 -29.96 -1.63
CA VAL A 146 -6.04 -30.67 -2.33
C VAL A 146 -5.52 -31.33 -3.61
N GLU A 147 -4.78 -30.60 -4.46
CA GLU A 147 -4.19 -31.12 -5.69
C GLU A 147 -3.24 -32.29 -5.40
N SER A 148 -2.41 -32.19 -4.35
CA SER A 148 -1.49 -33.26 -3.96
C SER A 148 -2.22 -34.55 -3.56
N CYS A 149 -3.42 -34.43 -2.99
CA CYS A 149 -4.26 -35.56 -2.61
C CYS A 149 -4.98 -36.20 -3.81
N TYR A 150 -5.30 -35.43 -4.85
CA TYR A 150 -5.98 -35.91 -6.06
C TYR A 150 -5.02 -36.44 -7.15
N LEU A 151 -3.80 -35.90 -7.25
CA LEU A 151 -2.81 -36.26 -8.26
C LEU A 151 -2.55 -37.78 -8.35
N PRO A 152 -2.49 -38.52 -7.23
CA PRO A 152 -2.33 -39.98 -7.25
C PRO A 152 -3.47 -40.70 -7.99
N ALA A 153 -4.72 -40.27 -7.82
CA ALA A 153 -5.87 -40.90 -8.47
C ALA A 153 -5.93 -40.57 -9.96
N SER A 154 -5.59 -39.33 -10.34
CA SER A 154 -5.64 -38.88 -11.73
C SER A 154 -4.61 -39.57 -12.63
N GLN A 155 -3.57 -40.16 -12.05
CA GLN A 155 -2.58 -40.97 -12.76
C GLN A 155 -3.07 -42.39 -13.11
N TYR A 156 -4.21 -42.84 -12.56
CA TYR A 156 -4.73 -44.16 -12.89
C TYR A 156 -5.27 -44.18 -14.32
N VAL A 157 -4.66 -45.03 -15.16
CA VAL A 157 -5.12 -45.29 -16.52
C VAL A 157 -5.78 -46.67 -16.56
N PRO A 158 -7.09 -46.75 -16.85
CA PRO A 158 -7.75 -48.03 -17.06
C PRO A 158 -7.10 -48.81 -18.22
N LEU A 159 -7.09 -50.14 -18.13
CA LEU A 159 -6.69 -50.97 -19.25
C LEU A 159 -7.61 -50.73 -20.45
N ASP A 160 -7.02 -50.50 -21.62
CA ASP A 160 -7.75 -50.54 -22.88
C ASP A 160 -8.20 -51.98 -23.20
N GLU A 161 -9.12 -52.14 -24.15
CA GLU A 161 -9.72 -53.45 -24.45
C GLU A 161 -8.70 -54.47 -24.98
N GLN A 162 -7.65 -54.02 -25.66
CA GLN A 162 -6.66 -54.89 -26.27
C GLN A 162 -5.71 -55.45 -25.19
N GLU A 163 -5.21 -54.59 -24.32
CA GLU A 163 -4.35 -54.97 -23.21
C GLU A 163 -5.13 -55.79 -22.16
N LEU A 164 -6.40 -55.45 -21.91
CA LEU A 164 -7.28 -56.23 -21.06
C LEU A 164 -7.45 -57.65 -21.60
N LEU A 165 -7.79 -57.80 -22.89
CA LEU A 165 -7.97 -59.11 -23.51
C LEU A 165 -6.68 -59.93 -23.47
N LYS A 166 -5.54 -59.30 -23.76
CA LYS A 166 -4.23 -59.94 -23.71
C LYS A 166 -3.94 -60.51 -22.32
N ARG A 167 -4.13 -59.71 -21.26
CA ARG A 167 -3.91 -60.17 -19.87
C ARG A 167 -4.89 -61.25 -19.44
N CYS A 168 -6.16 -61.17 -19.84
CA CYS A 168 -7.12 -62.25 -19.60
C CYS A 168 -6.69 -63.55 -20.29
N TYR A 169 -6.18 -63.46 -21.53
CA TYR A 169 -5.66 -64.61 -22.26
C TYR A 169 -4.42 -65.20 -21.59
N ASP A 170 -3.49 -64.37 -21.10
CA ASP A 170 -2.30 -64.84 -20.37
C ASP A 170 -2.69 -65.62 -19.10
N MET A 171 -3.71 -65.17 -18.36
CA MET A 171 -4.27 -65.91 -17.21
C MET A 171 -4.87 -67.25 -17.62
N TYR A 172 -5.68 -67.27 -18.68
CA TYR A 172 -6.25 -68.50 -19.24
C TYR A 172 -5.15 -69.51 -19.63
N VAL A 173 -4.11 -69.05 -20.33
CA VAL A 173 -2.98 -69.89 -20.75
C VAL A 173 -2.27 -70.46 -19.53
N ALA A 174 -1.98 -69.65 -18.51
CA ALA A 174 -1.33 -70.09 -17.29
C ALA A 174 -2.15 -71.16 -16.55
N GLU A 175 -3.47 -70.98 -16.43
CA GLU A 175 -4.36 -71.95 -15.79
C GLU A 175 -4.49 -73.25 -16.59
N THR A 176 -4.57 -73.15 -17.91
CA THR A 176 -4.67 -74.28 -18.83
C THR A 176 -3.39 -75.14 -18.77
N ILE A 177 -2.21 -74.50 -18.75
CA ILE A 177 -0.92 -75.17 -18.57
C ILE A 177 -0.84 -75.84 -17.19
N LYS A 178 -1.23 -75.14 -16.13
CA LYS A 178 -1.26 -75.67 -14.76
C LYS A 178 -2.17 -76.90 -14.64
N SER A 179 -3.27 -76.90 -15.38
CA SER A 179 -4.24 -78.00 -15.46
C SER A 179 -3.84 -79.11 -16.44
N LYS A 180 -2.67 -79.01 -17.09
CA LYS A 180 -2.16 -79.93 -18.13
C LYS A 180 -3.10 -80.11 -19.32
N LEU A 181 -3.91 -79.11 -19.61
CA LEU A 181 -4.79 -79.08 -20.76
C LEU A 181 -4.06 -78.44 -21.97
N LYS A 182 -4.52 -78.74 -23.18
CA LYS A 182 -4.02 -78.10 -24.39
C LYS A 182 -4.69 -76.74 -24.55
N VAL A 183 -3.86 -75.70 -24.76
CA VAL A 183 -4.33 -74.34 -25.05
C VAL A 183 -5.11 -74.35 -26.36
N LYS A 184 -6.34 -73.81 -26.33
CA LYS A 184 -7.19 -73.66 -27.51
C LYS A 184 -6.75 -72.45 -28.36
N GLU A 185 -7.03 -72.51 -29.65
CA GLU A 185 -6.84 -71.36 -30.54
C GLU A 185 -7.79 -70.23 -30.16
N LEU A 186 -7.34 -68.99 -30.33
CA LEU A 186 -8.10 -67.80 -29.99
C LEU A 186 -9.19 -67.55 -31.03
N ASP A 187 -10.44 -67.86 -30.68
CA ASP A 187 -11.63 -67.54 -31.46
C ASP A 187 -12.59 -66.64 -30.65
N GLN A 188 -13.69 -66.21 -31.28
CA GLN A 188 -14.65 -65.30 -30.66
C GLN A 188 -15.33 -65.90 -29.42
N GLU A 189 -15.66 -67.18 -29.45
CA GLU A 189 -16.32 -67.88 -28.34
C GLU A 189 -15.38 -67.99 -27.14
N LEU A 190 -14.10 -68.29 -27.40
CA LEU A 190 -13.06 -68.32 -26.38
C LEU A 190 -12.77 -66.91 -25.82
N ILE A 191 -12.77 -65.86 -26.66
CA ILE A 191 -12.61 -64.47 -26.20
C ILE A 191 -13.72 -64.09 -25.21
N GLU A 192 -14.98 -64.41 -25.53
CA GLU A 192 -16.13 -64.12 -24.65
C GLU A 192 -16.04 -64.90 -23.34
N PHE A 193 -15.70 -66.19 -23.40
CA PHE A 193 -15.49 -67.01 -22.20
C PHE A 193 -14.35 -66.47 -21.32
N ILE A 194 -13.21 -66.15 -21.91
CA ILE A 194 -12.03 -65.65 -21.19
C ILE A 194 -12.30 -64.28 -20.57
N LYS A 195 -12.98 -63.37 -21.29
CA LYS A 195 -13.39 -62.08 -20.72
C LYS A 195 -14.35 -62.30 -19.55
N PHE A 196 -15.40 -63.11 -19.74
CA PHE A 196 -16.36 -63.40 -18.67
C PHE A 196 -15.69 -63.96 -17.41
N GLN A 197 -14.72 -64.87 -17.59
CA GLN A 197 -14.07 -65.56 -16.48
C GLN A 197 -13.01 -64.72 -15.76
N TYR A 198 -12.16 -63.98 -16.49
CA TYR A 198 -10.95 -63.37 -15.92
C TYR A 198 -10.96 -61.84 -15.88
N GLU A 199 -11.88 -61.16 -16.55
CA GLU A 199 -11.87 -59.70 -16.65
C GLU A 199 -11.88 -59.01 -15.29
N LYS A 200 -12.72 -59.48 -14.37
CA LYS A 200 -12.81 -58.91 -13.02
C LYS A 200 -11.47 -59.03 -12.27
N ASP A 201 -10.84 -60.18 -12.36
CA ASP A 201 -9.58 -60.47 -11.66
C ASP A 201 -8.42 -59.69 -12.27
N VAL A 202 -8.36 -59.56 -13.60
CA VAL A 202 -7.36 -58.73 -14.30
C VAL A 202 -7.52 -57.25 -13.93
N ARG A 203 -8.76 -56.73 -13.90
CA ARG A 203 -9.01 -55.34 -13.49
C ARG A 203 -8.65 -55.10 -12.02
N MET A 204 -8.97 -56.05 -11.13
CA MET A 204 -8.54 -55.98 -9.73
C MET A 204 -7.02 -56.04 -9.60
N ALA A 205 -6.34 -56.93 -10.31
CA ALA A 205 -4.88 -57.04 -10.27
C ALA A 205 -4.22 -55.76 -10.78
N HIS A 206 -4.68 -55.19 -11.90
CA HIS A 206 -4.18 -53.90 -12.42
C HIS A 206 -4.38 -52.75 -11.43
N MET A 207 -5.53 -52.70 -10.77
CA MET A 207 -5.79 -51.72 -9.70
C MET A 207 -4.84 -51.94 -8.50
N MET A 208 -4.61 -53.20 -8.10
CA MET A 208 -3.72 -53.54 -7.00
C MET A 208 -2.25 -53.22 -7.32
N ASP A 209 -1.81 -53.44 -8.55
CA ASP A 209 -0.47 -53.07 -9.03
C ASP A 209 -0.28 -51.55 -9.00
N PHE A 210 -1.30 -50.80 -9.40
CA PHE A 210 -1.30 -49.34 -9.28
C PHE A 210 -1.21 -48.88 -7.81
N MET A 211 -1.91 -49.58 -6.91
CA MET A 211 -1.90 -49.35 -5.46
C MET A 211 -0.69 -49.95 -4.73
N ALA A 212 0.22 -50.64 -5.42
CA ALA A 212 1.39 -51.27 -4.81
C ALA A 212 2.46 -50.25 -4.39
N ASP A 213 2.41 -49.05 -4.97
CA ASP A 213 3.20 -47.90 -4.52
C ASP A 213 2.69 -47.46 -3.14
N GLU A 214 3.52 -47.69 -2.11
CA GLU A 214 3.17 -47.47 -0.71
C GLU A 214 2.82 -46.01 -0.41
N MET A 215 3.46 -45.06 -1.09
CA MET A 215 3.16 -43.63 -0.95
C MET A 215 1.82 -43.30 -1.61
N ARG A 216 1.54 -43.87 -2.78
CA ARG A 216 0.25 -43.72 -3.47
C ARG A 216 -0.92 -44.31 -2.69
N ARG A 217 -0.72 -45.49 -2.11
CA ARG A 217 -1.70 -46.19 -1.29
C ARG A 217 -2.04 -45.42 -0.01
N LEU A 218 -1.04 -44.86 0.66
CA LEU A 218 -1.24 -44.03 1.86
C LEU A 218 -2.08 -42.79 1.55
N VAL A 219 -1.81 -42.11 0.43
CA VAL A 219 -2.57 -40.91 0.03
C VAL A 219 -4.01 -41.26 -0.40
N LEU A 220 -4.22 -42.35 -1.13
CA LEU A 220 -5.56 -42.74 -1.60
C LEU A 220 -6.45 -43.34 -0.51
N ASN A 221 -5.89 -44.04 0.47
CA ASN A 221 -6.67 -44.61 1.59
C ASN A 221 -7.30 -43.52 2.49
N VAL A 222 -6.76 -42.31 2.52
CA VAL A 222 -7.36 -41.15 3.22
C VAL A 222 -8.74 -40.79 2.64
N TRP A 223 -9.02 -41.16 1.38
CA TRP A 223 -10.29 -40.87 0.70
C TRP A 223 -11.39 -41.90 0.93
N THR A 224 -11.05 -43.12 1.37
CA THR A 224 -11.98 -44.25 1.51
C THR A 224 -12.34 -44.59 2.95
N GLY A 225 -11.77 -43.85 3.92
CA GLY A 225 -12.00 -44.01 5.37
C GLY A 225 -13.12 -43.16 5.93
#